data_AF-A0A5C3P4A6-F1
#
_entry.id   AF-A0A5C3P4A6-F1
#
_cell.length_a   1.000
_cell.length_b   1.000
_cell.length_c   1.000
_cell.angle_alpha   90.00
_cell.angle_beta   90.00
_cell.angle_gamma   90.00
#
_symmetry.space_group_name_H-M   'P 1'
#
loop_
_entity.id
_entity.type
_entity.pdbx_description
1 polymer ?
#
loop_
_entity_poly.entity_id
_entity_poly.type
_entity_poly.pdbx_seq_one_letter_code
_entity_poly.pdbx_strand_id
1 'polypeptide(L)'
;MALLQPDVSFRVGHHSHMSYTDFVTKNIVAPLSMSSSTFSASAAASTGLLAHAHTDAFGPFWGTATKIGYTGGLITSSEDITKWIAMPLHEVVDPVYGRNVVPASVHRELTAARSIVHGHPSAGSCWSTIAG
;
A
#
# COMPACT_ATOMS: atom_id res chain seq x y z
N MET A 1 15.43 26.83 1.23
CA MET A 1 14.52 26.51 0.11
C MET A 1 14.58 24.99 -0.09
N ALA A 2 13.67 24.24 0.54
CA ALA A 2 13.65 22.78 0.46
C ALA A 2 13.13 22.36 -0.91
N LEU A 3 13.92 21.58 -1.65
CA LEU A 3 13.47 20.98 -2.91
C LEU A 3 12.35 19.99 -2.58
N LEU A 4 11.11 20.31 -2.97
CA LEU A 4 10.02 19.34 -3.00
C LEU A 4 10.44 18.24 -3.99
N GLN A 5 10.89 17.11 -3.45
CA GLN A 5 11.07 15.88 -4.23
C GLN A 5 9.71 15.52 -4.86
N PRO A 6 9.65 15.24 -6.18
CA PRO A 6 8.40 14.78 -6.79
C PRO A 6 7.92 13.49 -6.11
N ASP A 7 6.61 13.37 -5.88
CA ASP A 7 6.05 12.17 -5.25
C ASP A 7 6.26 10.93 -6.14
N VAL A 8 6.08 9.73 -5.58
CA VAL A 8 6.28 8.49 -6.34
C VAL A 8 5.23 8.29 -7.44
N SER A 9 4.01 8.82 -7.29
CA SER A 9 2.96 8.76 -8.32
C SER A 9 3.37 9.54 -9.58
N PHE A 10 3.99 10.70 -9.40
CA PHE A 10 4.57 11.53 -10.46
C PHE A 10 5.70 10.79 -11.16
N ARG A 11 6.60 10.12 -10.41
CA ARG A 11 7.70 9.35 -11.02
C ARG A 11 7.18 8.18 -11.85
N VAL A 12 6.19 7.45 -11.33
CA VAL A 12 5.51 6.40 -12.10
C VAL A 12 4.92 6.98 -13.36
N GLY A 13 4.15 8.08 -13.27
CA GLY A 13 3.53 8.69 -14.45
C GLY A 13 4.52 9.22 -15.48
N HIS A 14 5.62 9.81 -15.01
CA HIS A 14 6.68 10.32 -15.87
C HIS A 14 7.39 9.20 -16.65
N HIS A 15 7.68 8.07 -16.01
CA HIS A 15 8.43 6.96 -16.65
C HIS A 15 7.56 5.97 -17.42
N SER A 16 6.30 5.79 -17.01
CA SER A 16 5.39 4.81 -17.62
C SER A 16 4.42 5.42 -18.63
N HIS A 17 4.38 6.75 -18.74
CA HIS A 17 3.43 7.50 -19.58
C HIS A 17 1.95 7.16 -19.33
N MET A 18 1.62 6.69 -18.13
CA MET A 18 0.25 6.34 -17.70
C MET A 18 -0.01 6.87 -16.29
N SER A 19 -1.27 6.97 -15.89
CA SER A 19 -1.58 7.37 -14.51
C SER A 19 -1.10 6.31 -13.52
N TYR A 20 -0.81 6.70 -12.27
CA TYR A 20 -0.45 5.75 -11.21
C TYR A 20 -1.51 4.65 -11.02
N THR A 21 -2.79 5.01 -11.08
CA THR A 21 -3.90 4.07 -10.91
C THR A 21 -3.98 3.07 -12.06
N ASP A 22 -3.74 3.52 -13.30
CA ASP A 22 -3.70 2.62 -14.46
C ASP A 22 -2.48 1.70 -14.40
N PHE A 23 -1.34 2.24 -13.98
CA PHE A 23 -0.11 1.46 -13.79
C PHE A 23 -0.33 0.33 -12.78
N VAL A 24 -0.87 0.63 -11.60
CA VAL A 24 -1.14 -0.38 -10.56
C VAL A 24 -2.20 -1.38 -11.03
N THR A 25 -3.27 -0.91 -11.67
CA THR A 25 -4.34 -1.80 -12.16
C THR A 25 -3.79 -2.78 -13.19
N LYS A 26 -2.98 -2.30 -14.14
CA LYS A 26 -2.44 -3.10 -15.24
C LYS A 26 -1.32 -4.05 -14.80
N ASN A 27 -0.43 -3.62 -13.92
CA ASN A 27 0.79 -4.37 -13.60
C ASN A 27 0.69 -5.17 -12.29
N ILE A 28 -0.29 -4.91 -11.43
CA ILE A 28 -0.43 -5.59 -10.14
C ILE A 28 -1.80 -6.26 -10.01
N VAL A 29 -2.87 -5.47 -10.10
CA VAL A 29 -4.24 -5.96 -9.84
C VAL A 29 -4.66 -7.01 -10.87
N ALA A 30 -4.50 -6.72 -12.16
CA ALA A 30 -4.91 -7.62 -13.23
C ALA A 30 -4.08 -8.92 -13.28
N PRO A 31 -2.73 -8.90 -13.19
CA PRO A 31 -1.92 -10.12 -13.20
C PRO A 31 -2.21 -11.05 -12.01
N LEU A 32 -2.52 -10.49 -10.84
CA LEU A 32 -2.80 -11.25 -9.61
C LEU A 32 -4.27 -11.62 -9.41
N SER A 33 -5.13 -11.34 -10.41
CA SER A 33 -6.57 -11.61 -10.33
C SER A 33 -7.23 -11.01 -9.07
N MET A 34 -6.83 -9.78 -8.72
CA MET A 34 -7.36 -9.04 -7.57
C MET A 34 -8.67 -8.32 -7.93
N SER A 35 -9.72 -9.08 -8.29
CA SER A 35 -10.95 -8.56 -8.90
C SER A 35 -11.80 -7.67 -8.01
N SER A 36 -11.64 -7.76 -6.69
CA SER A 36 -12.36 -6.93 -5.72
C SER A 36 -11.59 -5.63 -5.39
N SER A 37 -10.44 -5.43 -6.01
CA SER A 37 -9.56 -4.30 -5.74
C SER A 37 -9.72 -3.18 -6.79
N THR A 38 -9.93 -1.95 -6.34
CA THR A 38 -10.18 -0.81 -7.23
C THR A 38 -9.80 0.52 -6.59
N PHE A 39 -9.49 1.50 -7.44
CA PHE A 39 -9.29 2.90 -7.02
C PHE A 39 -10.59 3.72 -7.07
N SER A 40 -11.68 3.16 -7.60
CA SER A 40 -12.96 3.86 -7.72
C SER A 40 -13.88 3.53 -6.54
N ALA A 41 -14.17 4.54 -5.71
CA ALA A 41 -15.08 4.39 -4.58
C ALA A 41 -16.50 4.00 -5.02
N SER A 42 -16.99 4.49 -6.16
CA SER A 42 -18.30 4.12 -6.69
C SER A 42 -18.34 2.69 -7.21
N ALA A 43 -17.27 2.24 -7.88
CA ALA A 43 -17.16 0.84 -8.30
C ALA A 43 -17.11 -0.09 -7.08
N ALA A 44 -16.33 0.26 -6.06
CA ALA A 44 -16.30 -0.50 -4.83
C ALA A 44 -17.67 -0.51 -4.12
N ALA A 45 -18.36 0.63 -4.05
CA ALA A 45 -19.69 0.72 -3.43
C ALA A 45 -20.73 -0.15 -4.14
N SER A 46 -20.64 -0.25 -5.47
CA SER A 46 -21.55 -1.08 -6.27
C SER A 46 -21.44 -2.58 -5.96
N THR A 47 -20.32 -3.03 -5.38
CA THR A 47 -20.16 -4.43 -4.95
C THR A 47 -21.01 -4.78 -3.72
N GLY A 48 -21.43 -3.77 -2.95
CA GLY A 48 -22.11 -3.97 -1.67
C GLY A 48 -21.19 -4.48 -0.54
N LEU A 49 -19.89 -4.64 -0.79
CA LEU A 49 -18.91 -5.19 0.16
C LEU A 49 -18.04 -4.11 0.85
N LEU A 50 -18.35 -2.83 0.65
CA LEU A 50 -17.57 -1.75 1.26
C LEU A 50 -17.69 -1.76 2.78
N ALA A 51 -16.54 -1.89 3.44
CA ALA A 51 -16.44 -1.72 4.88
C ALA A 51 -16.54 -0.23 5.25
N HIS A 52 -17.24 0.05 6.35
CA HIS A 52 -17.23 1.38 6.95
C HIS A 52 -16.00 1.52 7.86
N ALA A 53 -15.26 2.62 7.71
CA ALA A 53 -14.14 2.94 8.57
C ALA A 53 -14.61 3.75 9.77
N HIS A 54 -14.39 3.25 10.98
CA HIS A 54 -14.54 4.01 12.22
C HIS A 54 -13.18 4.55 12.64
N THR A 55 -13.13 5.84 13.00
CA THR A 55 -11.94 6.43 13.60
C THR A 55 -12.33 7.16 14.87
N ASP A 56 -11.53 6.99 15.92
CA ASP A 56 -11.74 7.65 17.21
C ASP A 56 -11.23 9.10 17.19
N ALA A 57 -10.47 9.48 16.15
CA ALA A 57 -9.68 10.71 16.11
C ALA A 57 -10.13 11.74 15.05
N PHE A 58 -11.00 11.35 14.12
CA PHE A 58 -11.66 12.27 13.19
C PHE A 58 -13.06 11.72 12.96
N GLY A 59 -14.08 12.59 13.06
CA GLY A 59 -15.49 12.20 13.00
C GLY A 59 -15.81 11.24 11.83
N PRO A 60 -16.88 10.44 11.96
CA PRO A 60 -17.19 9.37 11.03
C PRO A 60 -17.11 9.83 9.57
N PHE A 61 -16.42 9.04 8.75
CA PHE A 61 -16.20 9.36 7.34
C PHE A 61 -17.49 9.11 6.55
N TRP A 62 -18.43 10.05 6.65
CA TRP A 62 -19.64 10.09 5.83
C TRP A 62 -19.32 10.79 4.51
N GLY A 63 -18.59 10.12 3.64
CA GLY A 63 -18.24 10.67 2.34
C GLY A 63 -17.97 9.58 1.32
N THR A 64 -18.53 9.73 0.12
CA THR A 64 -17.94 9.10 -1.07
C THR A 64 -16.53 9.65 -1.19
N ALA A 65 -15.51 8.84 -0.93
CA ALA A 65 -14.11 9.26 -1.07
C ALA A 65 -13.81 9.56 -2.55
N THR A 66 -14.10 10.78 -3.00
CA THR A 66 -13.89 11.19 -4.39
C THR A 66 -12.42 11.45 -4.70
N LYS A 67 -11.56 11.46 -3.67
CA LYS A 67 -10.12 11.59 -3.83
C LYS A 67 -9.40 11.02 -2.62
N ILE A 68 -8.87 9.81 -2.75
CA ILE A 68 -7.91 9.30 -1.78
C ILE A 68 -6.57 9.97 -2.14
N GLY A 69 -6.08 10.79 -1.21
CA GLY A 69 -4.86 11.57 -1.38
C GLY A 69 -3.63 10.66 -1.46
N TYR A 70 -2.72 11.04 -2.38
CA TYR A 70 -1.34 10.61 -2.54
C TYR A 70 -0.96 9.21 -2.04
N THR A 71 -0.58 8.31 -2.95
CA THR A 71 0.00 6.98 -2.68
C THR A 71 -0.83 5.99 -1.85
N GLY A 72 -1.96 6.40 -1.28
CA GLY A 72 -3.01 5.55 -0.74
C GLY A 72 -4.26 5.70 -1.59
N GLY A 73 -5.06 4.64 -1.72
CA GLY A 73 -6.32 4.72 -2.46
C GLY A 73 -6.81 3.45 -3.11
N LEU A 74 -6.04 2.38 -3.05
CA LEU A 74 -6.53 1.07 -3.45
C LEU A 74 -7.50 0.58 -2.38
N ILE A 75 -8.78 0.48 -2.73
CA ILE A 75 -9.78 -0.24 -1.95
C ILE A 75 -9.61 -1.70 -2.30
N THR A 76 -9.43 -2.58 -1.31
CA THR A 76 -9.12 -3.99 -1.53
C THR A 76 -9.79 -4.87 -0.47
N SER A 77 -9.80 -6.19 -0.71
CA SER A 77 -10.27 -7.21 0.22
C SER A 77 -9.09 -7.93 0.87
N SER A 78 -9.34 -8.63 1.98
CA SER A 78 -8.32 -9.50 2.59
C SER A 78 -7.88 -10.62 1.64
N GLU A 79 -8.77 -11.14 0.80
CA GLU A 79 -8.44 -12.17 -0.19
C GLU A 79 -7.50 -11.65 -1.29
N ASP A 80 -7.73 -10.43 -1.77
CA ASP A 80 -6.89 -9.87 -2.83
C ASP A 80 -5.52 -9.44 -2.30
N ILE A 81 -5.46 -8.87 -1.09
CA ILE A 81 -4.18 -8.48 -0.51
C ILE A 81 -3.31 -9.70 -0.17
N THR A 82 -3.89 -10.86 0.17
CA THR A 82 -3.09 -12.08 0.37
C THR A 82 -2.50 -12.58 -0.94
N LYS A 83 -3.18 -12.45 -2.08
CA LYS A 83 -2.59 -12.73 -3.41
C LYS A 83 -1.38 -11.82 -3.68
N TRP A 84 -1.50 -10.54 -3.35
CA TRP A 84 -0.40 -9.59 -3.46
C TRP A 84 0.78 -9.89 -2.53
N ILE A 85 0.52 -10.31 -1.28
CA ILE A 85 1.58 -10.70 -0.32
C ILE A 85 2.25 -12.02 -0.71
N ALA A 86 1.48 -12.97 -1.26
CA ALA A 86 2.03 -14.25 -1.69
C ALA A 86 3.01 -14.08 -2.85
N MET A 87 2.73 -13.15 -3.78
CA MET A 87 3.60 -12.90 -4.94
C MET A 87 5.09 -12.66 -4.58
N PRO A 88 5.48 -11.68 -3.74
CA PRO A 88 6.89 -11.48 -3.40
C PRO A 88 7.47 -12.63 -2.57
N LEU A 89 6.65 -13.32 -1.76
CA LEU A 89 7.11 -14.50 -1.01
C LEU A 89 7.44 -15.68 -1.92
N HIS A 90 6.83 -15.74 -3.11
CA HIS A 90 7.07 -16.75 -4.14
C HIS A 90 8.02 -16.24 -5.24
N GLU A 91 9.06 -15.49 -4.88
CA GLU A 91 10.04 -14.93 -5.82
C GLU A 91 9.41 -14.13 -6.96
N VAL A 92 8.28 -13.48 -6.68
CA VAL A 92 7.50 -12.67 -7.63
C VAL A 92 6.81 -13.47 -8.74
N VAL A 93 6.64 -14.76 -8.50
CA VAL A 93 5.78 -15.61 -9.30
C VAL A 93 4.40 -15.60 -8.66
N ASP A 94 3.38 -15.31 -9.46
CA ASP A 94 2.00 -15.53 -9.05
C ASP A 94 1.81 -17.01 -8.71
N PRO A 95 1.46 -17.36 -7.46
CA PRO A 95 1.39 -18.73 -7.01
C PRO A 95 0.27 -19.54 -7.66
N VAL A 96 -0.73 -18.87 -8.28
CA VAL A 96 -1.88 -19.54 -8.90
C VAL A 96 -1.62 -19.85 -10.37
N TYR A 97 -1.07 -18.90 -11.14
CA TYR A 97 -0.87 -19.07 -12.59
C TYR A 97 0.59 -19.14 -13.04
N GLY A 98 1.56 -19.08 -12.13
CA GLY A 98 2.99 -19.23 -12.43
C GLY A 98 3.59 -18.07 -13.22
N ARG A 99 2.94 -16.90 -13.25
CA ARG A 99 3.36 -15.74 -14.04
C ARG A 99 4.32 -14.87 -13.25
N ASN A 100 5.39 -14.42 -13.90
CA ASN A 100 6.35 -13.51 -13.29
C ASN A 100 5.80 -12.07 -13.36
N VAL A 101 5.42 -11.49 -12.20
CA VAL A 101 4.72 -10.20 -12.14
C VAL A 101 5.69 -9.01 -12.15
N VAL A 102 6.90 -9.22 -11.62
CA VAL A 102 7.96 -8.22 -11.47
C VAL A 102 9.32 -8.89 -11.75
N PRO A 103 10.26 -8.24 -12.44
CA PRO A 103 11.57 -8.81 -12.69
C PRO A 103 12.33 -9.17 -11.39
N ALA A 104 13.07 -10.27 -11.39
CA ALA A 104 13.84 -10.74 -10.22
C ALA A 104 14.86 -9.70 -9.69
N SER A 105 15.41 -8.84 -10.57
CA SER A 105 16.27 -7.74 -10.15
C SER A 105 15.53 -6.75 -9.26
N VAL A 106 14.30 -6.39 -9.63
CA VAL A 106 13.46 -5.48 -8.85
C VAL A 106 13.03 -6.13 -7.54
N HIS A 107 12.74 -7.44 -7.53
CA HIS A 107 12.48 -8.17 -6.28
C HIS A 107 13.63 -8.02 -5.28
N ARG A 108 14.85 -8.28 -5.73
CA ARG A 108 16.05 -8.17 -4.90
C ARG A 108 16.26 -6.75 -4.36
N GLU A 109 16.03 -5.74 -5.19
CA GLU A 109 16.14 -4.34 -4.75
C GLU A 109 15.02 -3.95 -3.77
N LEU A 110 13.83 -4.54 -3.90
CA LEU A 110 12.68 -4.33 -3.01
C LEU A 110 12.90 -4.95 -1.62
N THR A 111 13.47 -6.15 -1.56
CA THR A 111 13.69 -6.88 -0.30
C THR A 111 15.02 -6.55 0.36
N ALA A 112 15.91 -5.82 -0.31
CA ALA A 112 17.17 -5.38 0.26
C ALA A 112 16.93 -4.34 1.37
N ALA A 113 17.51 -4.56 2.55
CA ALA A 113 17.45 -3.59 3.65
C ALA A 113 18.18 -2.29 3.25
N ARG A 114 17.45 -1.16 3.28
CA ARG A 114 18.00 0.17 2.94
C ARG A 114 18.25 1.08 4.13
N SER A 115 17.57 0.83 5.24
CA SER A 115 17.73 1.59 6.48
C SER A 115 17.63 0.64 7.66
N ILE A 116 18.58 0.73 8.58
CA ILE A 116 18.59 -0.03 9.84
C ILE A 116 18.41 1.00 10.94
N VAL A 117 17.26 0.97 11.61
CA VAL A 117 17.01 1.81 12.78
C VAL A 117 17.35 0.99 14.01
N HIS A 118 18.47 1.32 14.65
CA HIS A 118 18.79 0.79 15.97
C HIS A 118 17.92 1.51 17.00
N GLY A 119 17.00 0.79 17.63
CA GLY A 119 16.26 1.30 18.77
C GLY A 119 17.25 1.64 19.90
N HIS A 120 17.37 2.91 20.26
CA HIS A 120 18.00 3.28 21.52
C HIS A 120 17.00 2.96 22.63
N PRO A 121 17.29 2.01 23.54
CA PRO A 121 16.54 1.98 24.79
C PRO A 121 16.85 3.28 25.54
N SER A 122 15.84 4.13 25.69
CA SER A 122 15.95 5.28 26.59
C SER A 122 16.09 4.74 28.01
N ALA A 123 17.31 4.73 28.54
CA ALA A 123 17.53 4.57 29.96
C ALA A 123 17.02 5.83 30.67
N GLY A 124 15.83 5.75 31.27
CA GLY A 124 15.27 6.80 32.13
C GLY A 124 13.80 7.08 31.79
N SER A 125 12.82 6.94 32.68
CA SER A 125 12.85 6.81 34.12
C SER A 125 11.66 5.94 34.56
N CYS A 126 11.94 4.70 34.96
CA CYS A 126 10.95 3.86 35.63
C CYS A 126 11.30 3.72 37.11
N TRP A 127 11.61 4.84 37.77
CA TRP A 127 11.66 4.90 39.23
C TRP A 127 10.85 6.12 39.66
N SER A 128 9.61 5.85 40.05
CA SER A 128 8.85 6.72 40.94
C SER A 128 9.65 6.91 42.22
N THR A 129 10.01 8.15 42.57
CA THR A 129 10.37 8.50 43.95
C THR A 129 9.11 8.35 44.80
N ILE A 130 8.98 7.21 45.47
CA ILE A 130 8.23 7.10 46.71
C ILE A 130 9.21 7.53 47.81
N ALA A 131 9.07 8.76 48.28
CA ALA A 131 9.56 9.30 49.56
C ALA A 131 9.00 10.72 49.65
N GLY A 132 8.34 11.18 50.70
CA GLY A 132 7.97 10.68 52.02
C GLY A 132 7.23 11.84 52.69
#